data_AF-A0A3E0TRJ2-F1
#
_entry.id   AF-A0A3E0TRJ2-F1
#
_cell.length_a   1.000
_cell.length_b   1.000
_cell.length_c   1.000
_cell.angle_alpha   90.00
_cell.angle_beta   90.00
_cell.angle_gamma   90.00
#
_symmetry.space_group_name_H-M   'P 1'
#
loop_
_entity.id
_entity.type
_entity.pdbx_description
1 polymer ?
#
loop_
_entity_poly.entity_id
_entity_poly.type
_entity_poly.pdbx_seq_one_letter_code
_entity_poly.pdbx_strand_id
1 'polypeptide(L)'
;MPDNLNYTFKILARDWHKRRKPNPKTREPLSVEIPHFKREHNHMCTMVVTYSDNSKKELIARVIYNQLAQRWTVDGMEVAVEVLEC
;
A
#
# COMPACT_ATOMS: atom_id res chain seq x y z
N MET A 1 -0.16 -8.88 24.83
CA MET A 1 0.55 -9.85 23.98
C MET A 1 0.84 -9.11 22.68
N PRO A 2 2.10 -8.80 22.30
CA PRO A 2 2.35 -8.27 20.97
C PRO A 2 2.28 -9.47 20.01
N ASP A 3 1.18 -9.57 19.27
CA ASP A 3 1.08 -10.53 18.19
C ASP A 3 2.15 -10.19 17.16
N ASN A 4 3.21 -11.01 17.12
CA ASN A 4 4.22 -11.01 16.05
C ASN A 4 3.60 -11.59 14.77
N LEU A 5 2.53 -10.95 14.29
CA LEU A 5 1.96 -11.22 12.98
C LEU A 5 2.89 -10.60 11.94
N ASN A 6 3.60 -11.45 11.21
CA ASN A 6 4.37 -11.01 10.05
C ASN A 6 3.36 -10.73 8.93
N TYR A 7 3.18 -9.45 8.62
CA TYR A 7 2.34 -9.03 7.50
C TYR A 7 3.21 -8.79 6.28
N THR A 8 2.78 -9.32 5.13
CA THR A 8 3.35 -8.97 3.84
C THR A 8 2.40 -8.05 3.09
N PHE A 9 2.95 -7.04 2.42
CA PHE A 9 2.17 -6.06 1.67
C PHE A 9 2.32 -6.31 0.17
N LYS A 10 1.22 -6.70 -0.48
CA LYS A 10 1.19 -6.90 -1.93
C LYS A 10 0.67 -5.64 -2.61
N ILE A 11 1.49 -5.02 -3.45
CA ILE A 11 1.07 -3.84 -4.21
C ILE A 11 -0.08 -4.22 -5.14
N LEU A 12 -1.20 -3.50 -5.01
CA LEU A 12 -2.32 -3.60 -5.92
C LEU A 12 -2.01 -2.73 -7.13
N ALA A 13 -1.77 -3.38 -8.28
CA ALA A 13 -1.63 -2.70 -9.55
C ALA A 13 -2.95 -1.97 -9.86
N ARG A 14 -3.05 -0.70 -9.51
CA ARG A 14 -4.20 0.12 -9.87
C ARG A 14 -4.07 0.38 -11.37
N ASP A 15 -4.99 -0.15 -12.17
CA ASP A 15 -5.12 0.12 -13.61
C ASP A 15 -5.42 1.61 -13.94
N TRP A 16 -5.30 2.54 -12.98
CA TRP A 16 -5.55 3.97 -13.17
C TRP A 16 -4.68 4.58 -14.28
N HIS A 17 -3.49 4.03 -14.47
CA HIS A 17 -2.56 4.42 -15.53
C HIS A 17 -3.07 4.10 -16.95
N LYS A 18 -4.01 3.15 -17.11
CA LYS A 18 -4.61 2.84 -18.41
C LYS A 18 -5.62 3.91 -18.88
N ARG A 19 -6.07 4.81 -17.99
CA ARG A 19 -7.14 5.79 -18.29
C ARG A 19 -6.65 7.22 -18.58
N ARG A 20 -5.38 7.54 -18.34
CA ARG A 20 -4.78 8.83 -18.72
C ARG A 20 -3.56 8.52 -19.58
N LYS A 21 -3.41 9.19 -20.72
CA LYS A 21 -2.32 9.01 -21.71
C LYS A 21 -1.02 8.61 -21.00
N PRO A 22 -0.34 7.53 -21.42
CA PRO A 22 0.85 7.07 -20.73
C PRO A 22 1.89 8.18 -20.73
N ASN A 23 2.08 8.81 -19.57
CA ASN A 23 3.15 9.78 -19.41
C ASN A 23 4.41 8.94 -19.17
N PRO A 24 5.43 8.99 -20.04
CA PRO A 24 6.61 8.12 -19.95
C PRO A 24 7.50 8.35 -18.70
N LYS A 25 7.03 9.14 -17.73
CA LYS A 25 7.68 9.45 -16.45
C LYS A 25 7.03 8.75 -15.24
N THR A 26 6.19 7.74 -15.47
CA THR A 26 5.58 7.03 -14.37
C THR A 26 6.54 6.04 -13.75
N ARG A 27 6.97 6.40 -12.54
CA ARG A 27 7.77 5.56 -11.67
C ARG A 27 6.87 4.45 -11.16
N GLU A 28 7.27 3.19 -11.39
CA GLU A 28 6.51 2.04 -10.92
C GLU A 28 6.91 1.74 -9.47
N PRO A 29 5.95 1.54 -8.56
CA PRO A 29 6.26 1.15 -7.19
C PRO A 29 6.81 -0.29 -7.17
N LEU A 30 8.02 -0.48 -6.67
CA LEU A 30 8.69 -1.78 -6.55
C LEU A 30 8.41 -2.45 -5.20
N SER A 31 8.50 -1.68 -4.12
CA SER A 31 8.28 -2.17 -2.77
C SER A 31 7.61 -1.13 -1.89
N VAL A 32 6.96 -1.61 -0.83
CA VAL A 32 6.35 -0.76 0.18
C VAL A 32 6.76 -1.23 1.58
N GLU A 33 6.94 -0.26 2.47
CA GLU A 33 7.20 -0.50 3.89
C GLU A 33 6.21 0.33 4.72
N ILE A 34 5.66 -0.26 5.77
CA ILE A 34 4.67 0.38 6.64
C ILE A 34 5.11 0.18 8.11
N PRO A 35 6.05 1.00 8.62
CA PRO A 35 6.76 0.74 9.87
C PRO A 35 5.87 0.76 11.12
N HIS A 36 4.70 1.41 11.07
CA HIS A 36 3.75 1.48 12.18
C HIS A 36 2.38 0.89 11.79
N PHE A 37 2.38 -0.17 10.99
CA PHE A 37 1.16 -0.83 10.60
C PHE A 37 0.39 -1.34 11.83
N LYS A 38 -0.91 -1.01 11.88
CA LYS A 38 -1.88 -1.60 12.80
C LYS A 38 -3.06 -2.10 12.00
N ARG A 39 -3.45 -3.36 12.23
CA ARG A 39 -4.63 -3.99 11.61
C ARG A 39 -5.92 -3.48 12.28
N GLU A 40 -6.15 -2.17 12.18
CA GLU A 40 -7.28 -1.45 12.74
C GLU A 40 -7.96 -0.65 11.63
N HIS A 41 -9.28 -0.78 11.50
CA HIS A 41 -10.02 -0.10 10.46
C HIS A 41 -9.97 1.42 10.66
N ASN A 42 -9.72 2.16 9.57
CA ASN A 42 -9.49 3.62 9.55
C ASN A 42 -8.22 4.10 10.27
N HIS A 43 -7.32 3.20 10.65
CA HIS A 43 -6.02 3.61 11.18
C HIS A 43 -5.21 4.36 10.11
N MET A 44 -4.70 5.54 10.48
CA MET A 44 -3.83 6.33 9.62
C MET A 44 -2.37 5.95 9.90
N CYS A 45 -1.61 5.65 8.85
CA CYS A 45 -0.22 5.23 8.95
C CYS A 45 0.61 5.85 7.81
N THR A 46 1.94 5.80 7.94
CA THR A 46 2.86 6.21 6.88
C THR A 46 3.23 4.99 6.03
N MET A 47 3.09 5.12 4.72
CA MET A 47 3.54 4.14 3.73
C MET A 47 4.78 4.70 3.02
N VAL A 48 5.88 3.98 3.09
CA VAL A 48 7.11 4.30 2.37
C VAL A 48 7.14 3.48 1.09
N VAL A 49 7.04 4.12 -0.06
CA VAL A 49 7.07 3.48 -1.37
C VAL A 49 8.47 3.65 -1.97
N THR A 50 9.09 2.55 -2.39
CA THR A 50 10.30 2.59 -3.22
C THR A 50 9.90 2.34 -4.67
N TYR A 51 10.33 3.23 -5.56
CA TYR A 51 10.02 3.14 -6.98
C TYR A 51 11.19 2.58 -7.80
N SER A 52 10.92 2.27 -9.07
CA SER A 52 11.87 1.70 -10.04
C SER A 52 13.09 2.56 -10.35
N ASP A 53 13.05 3.87 -10.06
CA ASP A 53 14.18 4.78 -10.20
C ASP A 53 15.00 4.95 -8.90
N ASN A 54 14.82 4.04 -7.93
CA ASN A 54 15.35 4.10 -6.57
C ASN A 54 14.88 5.31 -5.74
N SER A 55 13.93 6.11 -6.23
CA SER A 55 13.34 7.16 -5.41
C SER A 55 12.42 6.55 -4.35
N LYS A 56 12.39 7.18 -3.17
CA LYS A 56 11.47 6.84 -2.09
C LYS A 56 10.45 7.97 -1.93
N LYS A 57 9.22 7.61 -1.60
CA LYS A 57 8.17 8.58 -1.26
C LYS A 57 7.41 8.11 -0.03
N GLU A 58 7.19 9.04 0.87
CA GLU A 58 6.30 8.82 2.01
C GLU A 58 4.89 9.27 1.65
N LEU A 59 3.93 8.39 1.88
CA LEU A 59 2.51 8.62 1.65
C LEU A 59 1.76 8.51 2.97
N ILE A 60 0.82 9.41 3.19
CA ILE A 60 -0.18 9.25 4.25
C ILE A 60 -1.18 8.22 3.76
N ALA A 61 -1.29 7.11 4.49
CA ALA A 61 -2.10 5.99 4.11
C ALA A 61 -3.13 5.63 5.18
N ARG A 62 -4.21 4.98 4.76
CA ARG A 62 -5.29 4.52 5.63
C ARG A 62 -5.47 3.03 5.51
N VAL A 63 -5.57 2.35 6.64
CA VAL A 63 -5.91 0.93 6.74
C VAL A 63 -7.42 0.78 6.59
N ILE A 64 -7.84 -0.02 5.61
CA ILE A 64 -9.25 -0.25 5.25
C ILE A 64 -9.51 -1.75 5.35
N TYR A 65 -10.65 -2.10 5.96
CA TYR A 65 -11.13 -3.47 5.99
C TYR A 65 -12.32 -3.56 5.07
N ASN A 66 -12.19 -4.35 4.01
CA ASN A 66 -13.30 -4.64 3.12
C ASN A 66 -14.07 -5.82 3.71
N GLN A 67 -15.23 -5.54 4.32
CA GLN A 67 -16.10 -6.57 4.89
C GLN A 67 -16.70 -7.52 3.84
N LEU A 68 -16.95 -7.05 2.62
CA LEU A 68 -17.51 -7.90 1.55
C LEU A 68 -16.48 -8.93 1.07
N ALA A 69 -15.23 -8.50 0.91
CA ALA A 69 -14.14 -9.35 0.43
C ALA A 69 -13.34 -10.03 1.56
N GLN A 70 -13.65 -9.70 2.84
CA GLN A 70 -12.91 -10.12 4.04
C GLN A 70 -11.39 -9.89 3.91
N ARG A 71 -11.00 -8.70 3.44
CA ARG A 71 -9.60 -8.36 3.15
C ARG A 71 -9.19 -7.03 3.74
N TRP A 72 -7.93 -6.95 4.15
CA TRP A 72 -7.29 -5.74 4.62
C TRP A 72 -6.50 -5.09 3.49
N THR A 73 -6.67 -3.78 3.34
CA THR A 73 -5.89 -2.97 2.40
C THR A 73 -5.33 -1.75 3.11
N VAL A 74 -4.22 -1.23 2.59
CA VAL A 74 -3.69 0.07 3.00
C VAL A 74 -3.66 0.96 1.77
N ASP A 75 -4.39 2.07 1.81
CA ASP A 75 -4.53 3.00 0.70
C ASP A 75 -3.80 4.32 0.99
N GLY A 76 -2.72 4.57 0.24
CA GLY A 76 -1.93 5.81 0.28
C GLY A 76 -2.33 6.84 -0.77
N MET A 77 -3.56 6.75 -1.33
CA MET A 77 -4.10 7.52 -2.46
C MET A 77 -3.42 7.30 -3.81
N GLU A 78 -2.09 7.23 -3.84
CA GLU A 78 -1.30 6.96 -5.04
C GLU A 78 -1.04 5.47 -5.22
N VAL A 79 -0.61 4.82 -4.13
CA VAL A 79 -0.33 3.38 -4.07
C VAL A 79 -1.27 2.75 -3.05
N ALA A 80 -1.83 1.59 -3.40
CA ALA A 80 -2.62 0.78 -2.49
C ALA A 80 -2.03 -0.61 -2.43
N VAL A 81 -2.04 -1.22 -1.24
CA VAL A 81 -1.54 -2.58 -1.02
C VAL A 81 -2.57 -3.43 -0.30
N GLU A 82 -2.58 -4.72 -0.60
CA GLU A 82 -3.30 -5.75 0.13
C GLU A 82 -2.41 -6.28 1.26
N VAL A 83 -2.98 -6.44 2.44
CA VAL A 83 -2.30 -7.00 3.60
C VAL A 83 -2.52 -8.52 3.59
N LEU A 84 -1.43 -9.27 3.53
CA LEU A 84 -1.41 -10.72 3.58
C LEU A 84 -0.81 -11.16 4.91
N GLU A 85 -1.45 -12.15 5.54
CA GLU A 85 -0.95 -12.78 6.75
C GLU A 85 0.03 -13.90 6.36
N CYS A 86 1.21 -13.93 6.97
CA CYS A 86 2.22 -14.98 6.80
C CYS A 86 2.28 -15.92 8.00
#